data_AF-A0A7C4GSK3-F1
#
_entry.id   AF-A0A7C4GSK3-F1
#
_cell.length_a   1.000
_cell.length_b   1.000
_cell.length_c   1.000
_cell.angle_alpha   90.00
_cell.angle_beta   90.00
_cell.angle_gamma   90.00
#
_symmetry.space_group_name_H-M   'P 1'
#
loop_
_entity.id
_entity.type
_entity.pdbx_description
1 polymer ?
#
loop_
_entity_poly.entity_id
_entity_poly.type
_entity_poly.pdbx_seq_one_letter_code
_entity_poly.pdbx_strand_id
1 'polypeptide(L)'
;MFRHTEYKSLEEYLAEKYGFKRIEEKEHVVSEDRQIVPVHYEKIVFQGGDKGPVVLEETEEKLSTLKVYEGEYMDAKISLYIMGDVIQREDVVTEAGGGEQYSIYTSEYQLIKLVSESGYALQQLIDRLVVDLGLDVKSKEWVFHRSREA
;
A
#
# COMPACT_ATOMS: atom_id res chain seq x y z
N MET A 1 2.97 -2.33 -5.31
CA MET A 1 3.57 -1.25 -4.49
C MET A 1 2.53 -0.17 -4.32
N PHE A 2 2.36 0.30 -3.09
CA PHE A 2 1.51 1.42 -2.71
C PHE A 2 2.39 2.61 -2.36
N ARG A 3 2.08 3.80 -2.86
CA ARG A 3 2.82 5.03 -2.57
C ARG A 3 1.84 6.18 -2.38
N HIS A 4 1.88 6.85 -1.24
CA HIS A 4 0.95 7.93 -0.93
C HIS A 4 1.56 8.94 0.04
N THR A 5 1.10 10.19 0.00
CA THR A 5 1.57 11.26 0.90
C THR A 5 0.77 11.35 2.20
N GLU A 6 -0.52 10.96 2.16
CA GLU A 6 -1.42 11.04 3.31
C GLU A 6 -1.60 9.72 4.07
N TYR A 7 -1.41 8.58 3.39
CA TYR A 7 -1.73 7.25 3.91
C TYR A 7 -0.47 6.42 3.96
N LYS A 8 -0.22 5.76 5.09
CA LYS A 8 0.99 4.95 5.27
C LYS A 8 0.89 3.61 4.54
N SER A 9 -0.32 3.12 4.35
CA SER A 9 -0.58 1.78 3.85
C SER A 9 -1.91 1.66 3.11
N LEU A 10 -2.02 0.63 2.27
CA LEU A 10 -3.24 0.31 1.54
C LEU A 10 -4.41 -0.02 2.49
N GLU A 11 -4.15 -0.74 3.58
CA GLU A 11 -5.18 -1.07 4.55
C GLU A 11 -5.78 0.17 5.24
N GLU A 12 -4.97 1.19 5.51
CA GLU A 12 -5.41 2.46 6.06
C GLU A 12 -6.31 3.20 5.07
N TYR A 13 -5.88 3.29 3.81
CA TYR A 13 -6.70 3.88 2.74
C TYR A 13 -8.05 3.15 2.59
N LEU A 14 -8.04 1.82 2.60
CA LEU A 14 -9.26 1.01 2.47
C LEU A 14 -10.18 1.16 3.69
N ALA A 15 -9.61 1.25 4.89
CA ALA A 15 -10.37 1.48 6.10
C ALA A 15 -11.07 2.85 6.07
N GLU A 16 -10.37 3.90 5.67
CA GLU A 16 -10.95 5.25 5.62
C GLU A 16 -11.92 5.46 4.46
N LYS A 17 -11.55 5.07 3.23
CA LYS A 17 -12.37 5.36 2.04
C LYS A 17 -13.53 4.40 1.86
N TYR A 18 -13.34 3.13 2.23
CA TYR A 18 -14.32 2.06 1.97
C TYR A 18 -14.82 1.38 3.25
N GLY A 19 -14.42 1.86 4.43
CA GLY A 19 -14.91 1.33 5.69
C GLY A 19 -14.46 -0.09 6.00
N PHE A 20 -13.38 -0.56 5.40
CA PHE A 20 -12.83 -1.89 5.67
C PHE A 20 -12.45 -2.00 7.15
N LYS A 21 -12.85 -3.10 7.80
CA LYS A 21 -12.59 -3.37 9.21
C LYS A 21 -11.62 -4.53 9.35
N ARG A 22 -10.66 -4.37 10.27
CA ARG A 22 -9.72 -5.44 10.61
C ARG A 22 -10.43 -6.54 11.41
N ILE A 23 -10.34 -7.78 10.95
CA ILE A 23 -10.96 -8.96 11.56
C ILE A 23 -9.91 -9.86 12.23
N GLU A 24 -8.72 -9.98 11.65
CA GLU A 24 -7.61 -10.74 12.22
C GLU A 24 -6.28 -10.03 11.93
N GLU A 25 -5.37 -10.09 12.90
CA GLU A 25 -4.01 -9.56 12.76
C GLU A 25 -3.02 -10.46 13.49
N LYS A 26 -2.02 -10.93 12.74
CA LYS A 26 -0.80 -11.53 13.27
C LYS A 26 0.37 -10.89 12.55
N GLU A 27 1.17 -10.14 13.29
CA GLU A 27 2.37 -9.49 12.77
C GLU A 27 3.59 -9.94 13.55
N HIS A 28 4.68 -10.14 12.83
CA HIS A 28 5.98 -10.40 13.40
C HIS A 28 7.01 -9.53 12.69
N VAL A 29 7.68 -8.66 13.44
CA VAL A 29 8.79 -7.85 12.90
C VAL A 29 9.92 -8.79 12.53
N VAL A 30 10.34 -8.77 11.26
CA VAL A 30 11.42 -9.65 10.76
C VAL A 30 12.75 -8.92 10.76
N SER A 31 12.74 -7.59 10.59
CA SER A 31 13.91 -6.74 10.83
C SER A 31 13.46 -5.32 11.19
N GLU A 32 14.00 -4.79 12.28
CA GLU A 32 13.76 -3.41 12.74
C GLU A 32 14.52 -2.37 11.91
N ASP A 33 13.92 -1.17 11.90
CA ASP A 33 14.37 0.13 11.42
C ASP A 33 15.81 0.19 10.92
N ARG A 34 15.96 0.21 9.59
CA ARG A 34 17.14 0.80 8.99
C ARG A 34 16.85 2.28 8.77
N GLN A 35 17.33 3.12 9.69
CA GLN A 35 17.56 4.53 9.37
C GLN A 35 18.67 4.60 8.31
N ILE A 36 18.27 4.79 7.07
CA ILE A 36 19.19 5.02 5.97
C ILE A 36 19.32 6.53 5.87
N VAL A 37 20.34 7.08 6.53
CA VAL A 37 20.73 8.48 6.25
C VAL A 37 21.28 8.47 4.82
N PRO A 38 20.65 9.17 3.85
CA PRO A 38 21.09 9.09 2.46
C PRO A 38 22.52 9.64 2.36
N VAL A 39 23.49 8.77 2.12
CA VAL A 39 24.90 9.17 1.94
C VAL A 39 25.08 9.93 0.62
N HIS A 40 24.13 9.77 -0.32
CA HIS A 40 24.05 10.49 -1.59
C HIS A 40 22.63 11.03 -1.79
N TYR A 41 22.53 12.35 -1.95
CA TYR A 41 21.30 13.08 -2.24
C TYR A 41 20.77 12.71 -3.64
N GLU A 42 20.00 11.63 -3.75
CA GLU A 42 19.25 11.37 -4.98
C GLU A 42 18.05 12.32 -5.05
N LYS A 43 18.03 13.17 -6.09
CA LYS A 43 16.85 13.98 -6.42
C LYS A 43 15.70 13.03 -6.71
N ILE A 44 14.59 13.13 -5.97
CA ILE A 44 13.34 12.51 -6.42
C ILE A 44 12.87 13.36 -7.61
N VAL A 45 13.11 12.87 -8.82
CA VAL A 45 12.68 13.54 -10.05
C VAL A 45 11.20 13.29 -10.24
N PHE A 46 10.35 14.19 -9.75
CA PHE A 46 9.01 14.33 -10.30
C PHE A 46 9.15 14.83 -11.74
N GLN A 47 8.47 14.20 -12.70
CA GLN A 47 8.54 14.58 -14.11
C GLN A 47 8.03 16.02 -14.28
N GLY A 48 8.94 17.00 -14.29
CA GLY A 48 8.64 18.40 -14.60
C GLY A 48 9.34 19.42 -13.71
N GLY A 49 10.67 19.58 -13.83
CA GLY A 49 11.36 20.77 -13.32
C GLY A 49 12.80 20.51 -12.86
N ASP A 50 13.72 21.40 -13.23
CA ASP A 50 15.17 21.35 -12.88
C ASP A 50 15.48 21.38 -11.36
N LYS A 51 14.46 21.62 -10.52
CA LYS A 51 14.53 21.65 -9.05
C LYS A 51 13.68 20.54 -8.45
N GLY A 52 14.15 19.30 -8.55
CA GLY A 52 13.53 18.15 -7.90
C GLY A 52 13.66 18.22 -6.37
N PRO A 53 12.66 17.71 -5.61
CA PRO A 53 12.73 17.59 -4.16
C PRO A 53 13.92 16.77 -3.65
N VAL A 54 14.35 17.05 -2.42
CA VAL A 54 15.50 16.41 -1.75
C VAL A 54 15.01 15.56 -0.58
N VAL A 55 15.45 14.31 -0.52
CA VAL A 55 15.19 13.41 0.62
C VAL A 55 16.13 13.74 1.77
N LEU A 56 15.57 13.92 2.96
CA LEU A 56 16.30 14.23 4.20
C LEU A 56 16.52 12.97 5.05
N GLU A 57 15.49 12.14 5.18
CA GLU A 57 15.49 10.94 6.01
C GLU A 57 14.73 9.82 5.30
N GLU A 58 15.26 8.61 5.38
CA GLU A 58 14.63 7.38 4.89
C GLU A 58 14.60 6.37 6.04
N THR A 59 13.41 5.89 6.39
CA THR A 59 13.22 4.81 7.36
C THR A 59 12.57 3.62 6.65
N GLU A 60 13.20 2.45 6.73
CA GLU A 60 12.67 1.19 6.19
C GLU A 60 12.43 0.17 7.31
N GLU A 61 11.21 -0.39 7.34
CA GLU A 61 10.81 -1.49 8.21
C GLU A 61 10.33 -2.68 7.37
N LYS A 62 10.67 -3.91 7.80
CA LYS A 62 10.20 -5.15 7.17
C LYS A 62 9.44 -6.03 8.16
N LEU A 63 8.17 -6.27 7.84
CA LEU A 63 7.21 -7.00 8.65
C LEU A 63 6.80 -8.30 7.96
N SER A 64 6.73 -9.42 8.67
CA SER A 64 6.02 -10.62 8.20
C SER A 64 4.61 -10.57 8.77
N THR A 65 3.63 -10.46 7.88
CA THR A 65 2.25 -10.15 8.24
C THR A 65 1.27 -11.22 7.76
N LEU A 66 0.24 -11.43 8.57
CA LEU A 66 -1.02 -12.04 8.19
C LEU A 66 -2.13 -11.14 8.74
N LYS A 67 -2.68 -10.28 7.88
CA LYS A 67 -3.82 -9.41 8.22
C LYS A 67 -5.03 -9.76 7.39
N VAL A 68 -6.19 -9.75 8.03
CA VAL A 68 -7.48 -9.96 7.38
C VAL A 68 -8.37 -8.75 7.64
N TYR A 69 -8.85 -8.14 6.57
CA TYR A 69 -9.82 -7.05 6.60
C TYR A 69 -11.08 -7.46 5.85
N GLU A 70 -12.22 -6.95 6.28
CA GLU A 70 -13.49 -7.11 5.59
C GLU A 70 -14.14 -5.76 5.34
N GLY A 71 -14.61 -5.56 4.11
CA GLY A 71 -15.36 -4.38 3.73
C GLY A 71 -16.46 -4.73 2.74
N GLU A 72 -17.18 -3.72 2.29
CA GLU A 72 -18.24 -3.84 1.31
C GLU A 72 -17.98 -2.88 0.17
N TYR A 73 -18.17 -3.34 -1.06
CA TYR A 73 -18.05 -2.51 -2.25
C TYR A 73 -19.06 -2.97 -3.29
N MET A 74 -19.87 -2.03 -3.80
CA MET A 74 -20.95 -2.33 -4.74
C MET A 74 -21.88 -3.46 -4.25
N ASP A 75 -22.30 -3.39 -2.99
CA ASP A 75 -23.15 -4.36 -2.30
C ASP A 75 -22.57 -5.79 -2.23
N ALA A 76 -21.27 -5.94 -2.48
CA ALA A 76 -20.55 -7.19 -2.36
C ALA A 76 -19.58 -7.14 -1.18
N LYS A 77 -19.64 -8.16 -0.33
CA LYS A 77 -18.65 -8.37 0.73
C LYS A 77 -17.31 -8.72 0.11
N ILE A 78 -16.24 -8.03 0.54
CA ILE A 78 -14.87 -8.26 0.11
C ILE A 78 -14.01 -8.52 1.33
N SER A 79 -13.30 -9.65 1.31
CA SER A 79 -12.26 -9.98 2.30
C SER A 79 -10.89 -9.75 1.68
N LEU A 80 -10.09 -8.92 2.34
CA LEU A 80 -8.70 -8.61 2.00
C LEU A 80 -7.77 -9.38 2.93
N TYR A 81 -6.84 -10.13 2.36
CA TYR A 81 -5.78 -10.83 3.07
C TYR A 81 -4.44 -10.23 2.64
N ILE A 82 -3.67 -9.75 3.61
CA ILE A 82 -2.28 -9.33 3.42
C ILE A 82 -1.42 -10.42 4.04
N MET A 83 -0.54 -11.02 3.23
CA MET A 83 0.21 -12.22 3.63
C MET A 83 1.68 -12.11 3.24
N GLY A 84 2.55 -12.58 4.13
CA GLY A 84 3.99 -12.61 3.91
C GLY A 84 4.64 -11.28 4.25
N ASP A 85 5.75 -10.98 3.59
CA ASP A 85 6.56 -9.81 3.88
C ASP A 85 5.89 -8.53 3.36
N VAL A 86 5.88 -7.49 4.21
CA VAL A 86 5.52 -6.12 3.88
C VAL A 86 6.72 -5.25 4.20
N ILE A 87 7.20 -4.50 3.21
CA ILE A 87 8.26 -3.51 3.39
C ILE A 87 7.57 -2.14 3.43
N GLN A 88 7.76 -1.41 4.53
CA GLN A 88 7.25 -0.06 4.70
C GLN A 88 8.42 0.91 4.67
N ARG A 89 8.29 1.98 3.90
CA ARG A 89 9.27 3.07 3.82
C ARG A 89 8.59 4.40 4.08
N GLU A 90 9.24 5.24 4.84
CA GLU A 90 8.90 6.65 5.01
C GLU A 90 10.07 7.51 4.54
N ASP A 91 9.81 8.31 3.51
CA ASP A 91 10.76 9.29 2.97
C ASP A 91 10.32 10.69 3.37
N VAL A 92 11.16 11.40 4.12
CA VAL A 92 10.93 12.80 4.46
C VAL A 92 11.58 13.67 3.40
N VAL A 93 10.78 14.51 2.75
CA VAL A 93 11.19 15.26 1.57
C VAL A 93 11.01 16.76 1.80
N THR A 94 11.92 17.58 1.28
CA THR A 94 11.82 19.05 1.29
C THR A 94 12.00 19.62 -0.12
N GLU A 95 11.22 20.66 -0.43
CA GLU A 95 11.39 21.40 -1.68
C GLU A 95 12.77 22.09 -1.75
N ALA A 96 13.38 22.06 -2.94
CA ALA A 96 14.68 22.67 -3.19
C ALA A 96 14.62 24.21 -3.02
N GLY A 97 14.88 24.67 -1.80
CA GLY A 97 14.75 26.07 -1.40
C GLY A 97 14.43 26.30 0.09
N GLY A 98 14.25 25.24 0.89
CA GLY A 98 13.85 25.34 2.30
C GLY A 98 12.35 25.61 2.48
N GLY A 99 11.54 25.15 1.52
CA GLY A 99 10.08 25.23 1.53
C GLY A 99 9.43 24.16 2.43
N GLU A 100 8.18 23.80 2.11
CA GLU A 100 7.40 22.84 2.90
C GLU A 100 8.03 21.44 2.90
N GLN A 101 7.99 20.79 4.06
CA GLN A 101 8.42 19.41 4.27
C GLN A 101 7.21 18.50 4.23
N TYR A 102 7.30 17.40 3.48
CA TYR A 102 6.23 16.41 3.38
C TYR A 102 6.81 14.99 3.41
N SER A 103 6.05 14.05 3.98
CA SER A 103 6.40 12.64 4.00
C SER A 103 5.78 11.93 2.80
N ILE A 104 6.54 11.01 2.21
CA ILE A 104 6.07 10.06 1.21
C ILE A 104 6.14 8.68 1.86
N TYR A 105 5.00 8.01 1.96
CA TYR A 105 4.93 6.65 2.46
C TYR A 105 4.89 5.67 1.30
N THR A 106 5.70 4.63 1.37
CA THR A 106 5.71 3.53 0.40
C THR A 106 5.52 2.21 1.14
N SER A 107 4.54 1.41 0.71
CA SER A 107 4.32 0.06 1.20
C SER A 107 4.43 -0.95 0.05
N GLU A 108 5.36 -1.89 0.16
CA GLU A 108 5.52 -3.01 -0.76
C GLU A 108 4.99 -4.29 -0.13
N TYR A 109 3.98 -4.88 -0.76
CA TYR A 109 3.35 -6.11 -0.30
C TYR A 109 3.84 -7.29 -1.12
N GLN A 110 4.29 -8.35 -0.45
CA GLN A 110 4.62 -9.62 -1.11
C GLN A 110 3.38 -10.25 -1.74
N LEU A 111 2.29 -10.37 -0.96
CA LEU A 111 1.06 -11.00 -1.42
C LEU A 111 -0.17 -10.33 -0.82
N ILE A 112 -1.09 -9.96 -1.70
CA ILE A 112 -2.44 -9.53 -1.35
C ILE A 112 -3.42 -10.48 -2.04
N LYS A 113 -4.37 -11.00 -1.27
CA LYS A 113 -5.47 -11.80 -1.80
C LYS A 113 -6.79 -11.12 -1.47
N LEU A 114 -7.58 -10.86 -2.51
CA LEU A 114 -8.95 -10.37 -2.38
C LEU A 114 -9.93 -11.52 -2.67
N VAL A 115 -10.96 -11.64 -1.85
CA VAL A 115 -12.00 -12.68 -1.97
C VAL A 115 -13.36 -12.02 -1.92
N SER A 116 -14.24 -12.40 -2.83
CA SER A 116 -15.63 -11.99 -2.87
C SER A 116 -16.44 -13.01 -3.65
N GLU A 117 -17.75 -13.03 -3.41
CA GLU A 117 -18.72 -13.76 -4.22
C GLU A 117 -18.95 -13.06 -5.57
N SER A 118 -18.68 -11.74 -5.65
CA SER A 118 -18.80 -10.96 -6.89
C SER A 118 -17.44 -10.68 -7.51
N GLY A 119 -17.08 -11.46 -8.53
CA GLY A 119 -15.87 -11.21 -9.32
C GLY A 119 -15.88 -9.84 -10.02
N TYR A 120 -17.07 -9.34 -10.37
CA TYR A 120 -17.24 -8.01 -10.95
C TYR A 120 -16.88 -6.89 -9.96
N ALA A 121 -17.40 -6.96 -8.72
CA ALA A 121 -17.08 -5.97 -7.69
C ALA A 121 -15.58 -5.96 -7.37
N LEU A 122 -14.94 -7.14 -7.31
CA LEU A 122 -13.48 -7.24 -7.14
C LEU A 122 -12.72 -6.57 -8.27
N GLN A 123 -13.09 -6.84 -9.52
CA GLN A 123 -12.42 -6.26 -10.68
C GLN A 123 -12.54 -4.73 -10.67
N GLN A 124 -13.74 -4.20 -10.40
CA GLN A 124 -13.97 -2.75 -10.30
C GLN A 124 -13.17 -2.12 -9.15
N LEU A 125 -13.12 -2.75 -7.97
CA LEU A 125 -12.32 -2.26 -6.86
C LEU A 125 -10.83 -2.23 -7.24
N ILE A 126 -10.29 -3.31 -7.82
CA ILE A 126 -8.88 -3.37 -8.22
C ILE A 126 -8.56 -2.28 -9.24
N ASP A 127 -9.40 -2.11 -10.26
CA ASP A 127 -9.18 -1.08 -11.28
C ASP A 127 -9.22 0.32 -10.66
N ARG A 128 -10.14 0.54 -9.72
CA ARG A 128 -10.23 1.79 -8.97
C ARG A 128 -8.97 2.06 -8.15
N LEU A 129 -8.47 1.05 -7.43
CA LEU A 129 -7.25 1.18 -6.64
C LEU A 129 -6.02 1.44 -7.52
N VAL A 130 -5.94 0.81 -8.70
CA VAL A 130 -4.85 1.07 -9.66
C VAL A 130 -4.90 2.51 -10.18
N VAL A 131 -6.08 3.04 -10.51
CA VAL A 131 -6.24 4.40 -11.02
C VAL A 131 -6.03 5.46 -9.94
N ASP A 132 -6.68 5.29 -8.79
CA ASP A 132 -6.70 6.30 -7.73
C ASP A 132 -5.38 6.36 -6.95
N LEU A 133 -4.66 5.22 -6.82
CA LEU A 133 -3.44 5.12 -6.02
C LEU A 133 -2.17 4.85 -6.85
N GLY A 134 -2.30 4.67 -8.16
CA GLY A 134 -1.17 4.28 -9.01
C GLY A 134 -0.55 2.95 -8.57
N LEU A 135 -1.34 2.00 -8.05
CA LEU A 135 -0.83 0.73 -7.56
C LEU A 135 -0.07 -0.02 -8.66
N ASP A 136 1.20 -0.28 -8.42
CA ASP A 136 2.00 -1.16 -9.29
C ASP A 136 1.77 -2.63 -8.90
N VAL A 137 1.13 -3.39 -9.78
CA VAL A 137 0.81 -4.81 -9.60
C VAL A 137 1.70 -5.65 -10.52
N LYS A 138 2.75 -6.25 -9.94
CA LYS A 138 3.72 -7.07 -10.70
C LYS A 138 3.11 -8.34 -11.30
N SER A 139 2.18 -8.97 -10.61
CA SER A 139 1.50 -10.20 -11.04
C SER A 139 0.07 -10.25 -10.49
N LYS A 140 -0.88 -10.69 -11.32
CA LYS A 140 -2.30 -10.84 -10.96
C LYS A 140 -2.78 -12.22 -11.39
N GLU A 141 -3.32 -12.98 -10.45
CA GLU A 141 -3.90 -14.31 -10.69
C GLU A 141 -5.36 -14.35 -10.25
N TRP A 142 -6.22 -14.98 -11.04
CA TRP A 142 -7.63 -15.18 -10.73
C TRP A 142 -7.91 -16.64 -10.44
N VAL A 143 -8.58 -16.90 -9.31
CA VAL A 143 -9.01 -18.25 -8.95
C VAL A 143 -10.51 -18.25 -8.69
N PHE A 144 -11.24 -19.01 -9.49
CA PHE A 144 -12.69 -19.12 -9.39
C PHE A 144 -13.06 -20.44 -8.71
N HIS A 145 -13.84 -20.34 -7.64
CA HIS A 145 -14.39 -21.49 -6.95
C HIS A 145 -15.91 -21.45 -7.12
N ARG A 146 -16.52 -22.58 -7.46
CA ARG A 146 -17.97 -22.71 -7.38
C ARG A 146 -18.34 -22.71 -5.90
N SER A 147 -19.11 -21.71 -5.49
CA SER A 147 -19.78 -21.78 -4.19
C SER A 147 -20.71 -23.00 -4.22
N ARG A 148 -20.68 -23.85 -3.19
CA ARG A 148 -21.67 -24.93 -3.08
C ARG A 148 -23.02 -24.26 -2.93
N GLU A 149 -23.93 -24.53 -3.87
CA GLU A 149 -25.34 -24.12 -3.77
C GLU A 149 -25.89 -24.54 -2.40
N ALA A 150 -26.51 -23.59 -1.70
CA ALA A 150 -27.26 -23.82 -0.47
C ALA A 150 -28.66 -24.33 -0.80
#